data_AF-A0AAN8GFU7-F1
#
_entry.id   AF-A0AAN8GFU7-F1
#
_cell.length_a   1.000
_cell.length_b   1.000
_cell.length_c   1.000
_cell.angle_alpha   90.00
_cell.angle_beta   90.00
_cell.angle_gamma   90.00
#
_symmetry.space_group_name_H-M   'P 1'
#
loop_
_entity.id
_entity.type
_entity.pdbx_description
1 polymer ?
#
loop_
_entity_poly.entity_id
_entity_poly.type
_entity_poly.pdbx_seq_one_letter_code
_entity_poly.pdbx_strand_id
1 'polypeptide(L)'
;MMDMTTLVLLSMTLLSQTNGSPVRHNIIKRETNKAKQQNYYVFWKVLKTRLIPQTDLLQKEVADMFNDMCAVEKYGRNDAGVDCWQFAINEAERLNLPQSPENNVLSTKNSKKFMQRLVKSTVRILAMYSQSLPMISAEYLDEINCTTLTDACAWRITSVERNLKELTKDLYEEMKNFFGIKKDLSRLQPENLFKDNPTPGEQMALLYSLSVELIETKAALEYVVQTTWDIHILKASGLKRKLKMVSIKDSLGL
;
A
#
# COMPACT_ATOMS: atom_id res chain seq x y z
N MET A 1 47.56 8.34 43.40
CA MET A 1 46.70 8.87 42.31
C MET A 1 46.20 7.67 41.54
N MET A 2 44.88 7.40 41.58
CA MET A 2 44.29 6.27 40.85
C MET A 2 44.02 6.69 39.40
N ASP A 3 44.43 5.83 38.47
CA ASP A 3 44.31 6.02 37.02
C ASP A 3 42.83 5.97 36.57
N MET A 4 42.46 6.83 35.62
CA MET A 4 41.08 7.01 35.10
C MET A 4 40.51 5.73 34.49
N THR A 5 41.37 4.84 34.01
CA THR A 5 41.02 3.51 33.46
C THR A 5 40.47 2.57 34.54
N THR A 6 40.93 2.68 35.79
CA THR A 6 40.44 1.88 36.91
C THR A 6 39.03 2.31 37.34
N LEU A 7 38.68 3.58 37.18
CA LEU A 7 37.35 4.12 37.48
C LEU A 7 36.27 3.66 36.47
N VAL A 8 36.66 3.50 35.20
CA VAL A 8 35.76 2.98 34.14
C VAL A 8 35.55 1.47 34.28
N LEU A 9 36.57 0.72 34.69
CA LEU A 9 36.45 -0.72 34.96
C LEU A 9 35.64 -1.02 36.23
N LEU A 10 35.73 -0.18 37.27
CA LEU A 10 34.91 -0.28 38.48
C LEU A 10 33.43 0.05 38.23
N SER A 11 33.14 1.03 37.36
CA SER A 11 31.75 1.33 37.00
C SER A 11 31.10 0.23 36.15
N MET A 12 31.86 -0.43 35.25
CA MET A 12 31.35 -1.56 34.47
C MET A 12 31.20 -2.86 35.28
N THR A 13 32.02 -3.09 36.30
CA THR A 13 31.86 -4.26 37.19
C THR A 13 30.74 -4.09 38.22
N LEU A 14 30.50 -2.87 38.73
CA LEU A 14 29.33 -2.55 39.56
C LEU A 14 27.99 -2.68 38.80
N LEU A 15 28.02 -2.53 37.46
CA LEU A 15 26.85 -2.74 36.59
C LEU A 15 26.51 -4.21 36.35
N SER A 16 27.48 -5.13 36.53
CA SER A 16 27.37 -6.56 36.21
C SER A 16 26.93 -7.44 37.40
N GLN A 17 27.07 -6.97 38.64
CA GLN A 17 26.74 -7.77 39.85
C GLN A 17 25.38 -7.46 40.50
N THR A 18 24.57 -6.56 39.93
CA THR A 18 23.18 -6.41 40.39
C THR A 18 22.27 -7.40 39.67
N ASN A 19 22.30 -8.65 40.15
CA ASN A 19 21.25 -9.63 39.93
C ASN A 19 19.88 -8.96 40.09
N GLY A 20 19.13 -8.89 38.99
CA GLY A 20 17.66 -8.88 39.01
C GLY A 20 16.95 -7.79 39.80
N SER A 21 17.41 -6.53 39.83
CA SER A 21 16.60 -5.47 40.42
C SER A 21 15.37 -5.15 39.51
N PRO A 22 14.13 -5.30 40.00
CA PRO A 22 12.90 -5.05 39.23
C PRO A 22 12.79 -3.62 38.71
N VAL A 23 13.56 -2.68 39.29
CA VAL A 23 13.63 -1.28 38.88
C VAL A 23 14.26 -1.12 37.49
N ARG A 24 15.36 -1.82 37.17
CA ARG A 24 15.97 -1.77 35.83
C ARG A 24 15.08 -2.38 34.75
N HIS A 25 14.41 -3.48 35.07
CA HIS A 25 13.44 -4.10 34.16
C HIS A 25 12.27 -3.15 33.85
N ASN A 26 11.82 -2.36 34.83
CA ASN A 26 10.74 -1.39 34.64
C ASN A 26 11.19 -0.16 33.84
N ILE A 27 12.43 0.31 33.99
CA ILE A 27 12.96 1.43 33.20
C ILE A 27 13.14 1.03 31.73
N ILE A 28 13.77 -0.11 31.45
CA ILE A 28 13.96 -0.62 30.08
C ILE A 28 12.60 -0.91 29.40
N LYS A 29 11.62 -1.44 30.15
CA LYS A 29 10.24 -1.61 29.65
C LYS A 29 9.55 -0.28 29.35
N ARG A 30 9.78 0.77 30.13
CA ARG A 30 9.20 2.11 29.89
C ARG A 30 9.80 2.77 28.66
N GLU A 31 11.12 2.71 28.48
CA GLU A 31 11.80 3.29 27.33
C GLU A 31 11.43 2.58 26.01
N THR A 32 11.39 1.25 26.03
CA THR A 32 10.95 0.46 24.87
C THR A 32 9.48 0.69 24.51
N ASN A 33 8.62 0.98 25.50
CA ASN A 33 7.22 1.34 25.24
C ASN A 33 7.07 2.75 24.64
N LYS A 34 7.88 3.73 25.09
CA LYS A 34 7.91 5.07 24.49
C LYS A 34 8.38 5.05 23.03
N ALA A 35 9.48 4.34 22.75
CA ALA A 35 9.98 4.19 21.38
C ALA A 35 8.95 3.51 20.46
N LYS A 36 8.24 2.49 20.96
CA LYS A 36 7.14 1.87 20.22
C LYS A 36 6.03 2.87 19.93
N GLN A 37 5.53 3.59 20.94
CA GLN A 37 4.45 4.59 20.78
C GLN A 37 4.82 5.68 19.76
N GLN A 38 6.08 6.11 19.74
CA GLN A 38 6.57 7.08 18.76
C GLN A 38 6.54 6.52 17.34
N ASN A 39 6.99 5.28 17.12
CA ASN A 39 6.90 4.61 15.82
C ASN A 39 5.46 4.46 15.32
N TYR A 40 4.51 4.20 16.23
CA TYR A 40 3.09 4.13 15.88
C TYR A 40 2.54 5.46 15.39
N TYR A 41 2.82 6.55 16.12
CA TYR A 41 2.35 7.87 15.74
C TYR A 41 2.93 8.33 14.40
N VAL A 42 4.22 8.06 14.17
CA VAL A 42 4.88 8.37 12.89
C VAL A 42 4.20 7.61 11.74
N PHE A 43 4.04 6.29 11.88
CA PHE A 43 3.39 5.46 10.85
C PHE A 43 1.96 5.94 10.56
N TRP A 44 1.13 6.09 11.59
CA TRP A 44 -0.25 6.57 11.46
C TRP A 44 -0.32 7.93 10.76
N LYS A 45 0.58 8.85 11.13
CA LYS A 45 0.62 10.20 10.54
C LYS A 45 0.99 10.12 9.06
N VAL A 46 2.02 9.35 8.70
CA VAL A 46 2.44 9.19 7.30
C VAL A 46 1.32 8.60 6.44
N LEU A 47 0.64 7.55 6.92
CA LEU A 47 -0.51 6.99 6.20
C LEU A 47 -1.60 8.05 5.97
N LYS A 48 -2.02 8.73 7.05
CA LYS A 48 -3.15 9.67 7.01
C LYS A 48 -2.87 10.94 6.21
N THR A 49 -1.68 11.52 6.34
CA THR A 49 -1.40 12.85 5.77
C THR A 49 -0.69 12.79 4.42
N ARG A 50 -0.15 11.64 4.01
CA ARG A 50 0.61 11.50 2.77
C ARG A 50 0.08 10.37 1.88
N LEU A 51 0.12 9.12 2.35
CA LEU A 51 -0.11 7.97 1.46
C LEU A 51 -1.58 7.82 1.05
N ILE A 52 -2.53 8.08 1.95
CA ILE A 52 -3.96 8.10 1.59
C ILE A 52 -4.27 9.21 0.57
N PRO A 53 -3.90 10.49 0.80
CA PRO A 53 -4.07 11.54 -0.20
C PRO A 53 -3.38 11.28 -1.54
N GLN A 54 -2.18 10.67 -1.54
CA GLN A 54 -1.48 10.30 -2.76
C GLN A 54 -2.22 9.20 -3.53
N THR A 55 -2.83 8.24 -2.82
CA THR A 55 -3.67 7.20 -3.43
C THR A 55 -4.92 7.82 -4.06
N ASP A 56 -5.57 8.77 -3.39
CA ASP A 56 -6.72 9.52 -3.92
C ASP A 56 -6.37 10.28 -5.22
N LEU A 57 -5.22 10.96 -5.23
CA LEU A 57 -4.76 11.69 -6.41
C LEU A 57 -4.52 10.73 -7.59
N LEU A 58 -3.81 9.63 -7.34
CA LEU A 58 -3.55 8.60 -8.35
C LEU A 58 -4.85 7.97 -8.87
N GLN A 59 -5.80 7.68 -7.98
CA GLN A 59 -7.08 7.11 -8.37
C GLN A 59 -7.79 8.02 -9.38
N LYS A 60 -7.79 9.34 -9.11
CA LYS A 60 -8.38 10.33 -10.03
C LYS A 60 -7.64 10.36 -11.37
N GLU A 61 -6.30 10.42 -11.36
CA GLU A 61 -5.50 10.44 -12.59
C GLU A 61 -5.74 9.20 -13.47
N VAL A 62 -5.80 8.01 -12.86
CA VAL A 62 -6.07 6.75 -13.56
C VAL A 62 -7.51 6.70 -14.09
N ALA A 63 -8.48 7.16 -13.31
CA ALA A 63 -9.88 7.23 -13.76
C ALA A 63 -10.04 8.19 -14.95
N ASP A 64 -9.37 9.35 -14.92
CA ASP A 64 -9.37 10.30 -16.02
C ASP A 64 -8.73 9.66 -17.28
N MET A 65 -7.60 8.97 -17.15
CA MET A 65 -7.00 8.21 -18.28
C MET A 65 -7.94 7.13 -18.84
N PHE A 66 -8.66 6.41 -17.97
CA PHE A 66 -9.62 5.40 -18.41
C PHE A 66 -10.78 6.02 -19.19
N ASN A 67 -11.32 7.15 -18.70
CA ASN A 67 -12.38 7.89 -19.40
C ASN A 67 -11.90 8.45 -20.75
N ASP A 68 -10.65 8.92 -20.82
CA ASP A 68 -10.03 9.37 -22.06
C ASP A 68 -9.93 8.22 -23.09
N MET A 69 -9.55 7.00 -22.65
CA MET A 69 -9.59 5.82 -23.54
C MET A 69 -11.01 5.52 -24.01
N CYS A 70 -11.99 5.55 -23.11
CA CYS A 70 -13.38 5.27 -23.45
C CYS A 70 -13.99 6.29 -24.43
N ALA A 71 -13.48 7.52 -24.47
CA ALA A 71 -13.95 8.54 -25.40
C ALA A 71 -13.48 8.29 -26.84
N VAL A 72 -12.43 7.49 -27.04
CA VAL A 72 -11.94 7.13 -28.38
C VAL A 72 -12.91 6.13 -29.00
N GLU A 73 -13.38 6.42 -30.21
CA GLU A 73 -14.45 5.65 -30.89
C GLU A 73 -14.15 4.15 -30.99
N LYS A 74 -12.88 3.77 -31.20
CA LYS A 74 -12.40 2.38 -31.23
C LYS A 74 -12.73 1.60 -29.94
N TYR A 75 -12.82 2.29 -28.80
CA TYR A 75 -13.02 1.71 -27.48
C TYR A 75 -14.42 2.01 -26.90
N GLY A 76 -14.99 3.15 -27.25
CA GLY A 76 -16.26 3.64 -26.70
C GLY A 76 -17.50 2.86 -27.16
N ARG A 77 -17.42 2.17 -28.30
CA ARG A 77 -18.41 1.20 -28.77
C ARG A 77 -17.71 0.11 -29.54
N ASN A 78 -17.56 -1.07 -28.94
CA ASN A 78 -17.20 -2.24 -29.74
C ASN A 78 -18.34 -2.56 -30.73
N ASP A 79 -18.04 -3.33 -31.78
CA ASP A 79 -19.02 -3.72 -32.82
C ASP A 79 -20.27 -4.44 -32.24
N ALA A 80 -20.20 -4.88 -30.98
CA ALA A 80 -21.29 -5.51 -30.24
C ALA A 80 -22.17 -4.52 -29.43
N GLY A 81 -21.87 -3.22 -29.44
CA GLY A 81 -22.65 -2.19 -28.74
C GLY A 81 -22.56 -2.26 -27.20
N VAL A 82 -21.52 -2.89 -26.67
CA VAL A 82 -21.28 -2.99 -25.21
C VAL A 82 -20.66 -1.69 -24.72
N ASP A 83 -21.14 -1.20 -23.58
CA ASP A 83 -20.57 -0.04 -22.90
C ASP A 83 -19.10 -0.28 -22.52
N CYS A 84 -18.29 0.78 -22.62
CA CYS A 84 -16.86 0.76 -22.41
C CYS A 84 -16.45 0.20 -21.03
N TRP A 85 -17.20 0.54 -19.98
CA TRP A 85 -16.95 0.02 -18.63
C TRP A 85 -17.20 -1.47 -18.55
N GLN A 86 -18.33 -1.93 -19.08
CA GLN A 86 -18.68 -3.34 -19.06
C GLN A 86 -17.66 -4.18 -19.85
N PHE A 87 -17.16 -3.65 -20.96
CA PHE A 87 -16.08 -4.28 -21.71
C PHE A 87 -14.81 -4.43 -20.87
N ALA A 88 -14.35 -3.35 -20.22
CA ALA A 88 -13.17 -3.40 -19.36
C ALA A 88 -13.31 -4.35 -18.16
N ILE A 89 -14.51 -4.44 -17.57
CA ILE A 89 -14.84 -5.40 -16.51
C ILE A 89 -14.70 -6.83 -17.04
N ASN A 90 -15.34 -7.15 -18.16
CA ASN A 90 -15.31 -8.49 -18.73
C ASN A 90 -13.88 -8.91 -19.10
N GLU A 91 -13.08 -7.98 -19.66
CA GLU A 91 -11.68 -8.23 -19.99
C GLU A 91 -10.82 -8.43 -18.74
N ALA A 92 -11.02 -7.63 -17.69
CA ALA A 92 -10.32 -7.80 -16.42
C ALA A 92 -10.61 -9.17 -15.77
N GLU A 93 -11.87 -9.61 -15.81
CA GLU A 93 -12.29 -10.94 -15.35
C GLU A 93 -11.66 -12.05 -16.20
N ARG A 94 -11.67 -11.92 -17.53
CA ARG A 94 -11.06 -12.88 -18.45
C ARG A 94 -9.56 -13.04 -18.20
N LEU A 95 -8.88 -11.94 -17.91
CA LEU A 95 -7.44 -11.91 -17.64
C LEU A 95 -7.09 -12.32 -16.20
N ASN A 96 -8.08 -12.41 -15.32
CA ASN A 96 -7.89 -12.70 -13.90
C ASN A 96 -6.87 -11.74 -13.26
N LEU A 97 -7.03 -10.44 -13.53
CA LEU A 97 -6.15 -9.41 -12.99
C LEU A 97 -6.20 -9.40 -11.45
N PRO A 98 -5.05 -9.20 -10.77
CA PRO A 98 -4.97 -9.31 -9.33
C PRO A 98 -5.72 -8.16 -8.64
N GLN A 99 -6.38 -8.49 -7.53
CA GLN A 99 -7.12 -7.54 -6.68
C GLN A 99 -6.78 -7.77 -5.20
N SER A 100 -6.82 -6.71 -4.41
CA SER A 100 -6.51 -6.74 -2.99
C SER A 100 -7.74 -6.48 -2.11
N PRO A 101 -7.92 -7.19 -0.99
CA PRO A 101 -7.05 -8.23 -0.45
C PRO A 101 -7.25 -9.60 -1.10
N GLU A 102 -6.15 -10.37 -1.24
CA GLU A 102 -6.24 -11.79 -1.59
C GLU A 102 -7.14 -12.57 -0.61
N ASN A 103 -7.87 -13.57 -1.11
CA ASN A 103 -8.79 -14.41 -0.30
C ASN A 103 -8.14 -15.00 0.97
N ASN A 104 -6.86 -15.36 0.89
CA ASN A 104 -6.10 -15.89 2.03
C ASN A 104 -5.90 -14.85 3.16
N VAL A 105 -5.91 -13.54 2.85
CA VAL A 105 -5.80 -12.45 3.81
C VAL A 105 -7.08 -12.33 4.62
N LEU A 106 -8.24 -12.35 3.95
CA LEU A 106 -9.58 -12.23 4.55
C LEU A 106 -9.84 -13.30 5.64
N SER A 107 -9.25 -14.49 5.50
CA SER A 107 -9.36 -15.55 6.50
C SER A 107 -8.55 -15.31 7.80
N THR A 108 -7.74 -14.24 7.87
CA THR A 108 -6.81 -14.02 8.99
C THR A 108 -7.52 -13.48 10.23
N LYS A 109 -7.73 -14.33 11.24
CA LYS A 109 -8.45 -13.95 12.49
C LYS A 109 -7.70 -12.97 13.40
N ASN A 110 -6.37 -12.94 13.36
CA ASN A 110 -5.60 -12.08 14.26
C ASN A 110 -5.45 -10.69 13.64
N SER A 111 -6.03 -9.65 14.26
CA SER A 111 -6.02 -8.27 13.75
C SER A 111 -4.63 -7.74 13.36
N LYS A 112 -3.58 -7.98 14.17
CA LYS A 112 -2.21 -7.55 13.83
C LYS A 112 -1.68 -8.27 12.59
N LYS A 113 -1.83 -9.60 12.52
CA LYS A 113 -1.42 -10.38 11.35
C LYS A 113 -2.26 -10.04 10.12
N PHE A 114 -3.54 -9.74 10.32
CA PHE A 114 -4.46 -9.33 9.27
C PHE A 114 -4.00 -8.00 8.65
N MET A 115 -3.80 -6.94 9.44
CA MET A 115 -3.27 -5.66 8.94
C MET A 115 -1.94 -5.85 8.20
N GLN A 116 -1.02 -6.64 8.77
CA GLN A 116 0.26 -6.91 8.12
C GLN A 116 0.09 -7.61 6.76
N ARG A 117 -0.82 -8.58 6.66
CA ARG A 117 -1.09 -9.30 5.41
C ARG A 117 -1.85 -8.45 4.40
N LEU A 118 -2.79 -7.63 4.86
CA LEU A 118 -3.55 -6.70 4.05
C LEU A 118 -2.62 -5.73 3.32
N VAL A 119 -1.84 -4.93 4.05
CA VAL A 119 -0.96 -3.95 3.41
C VAL A 119 0.13 -4.64 2.57
N LYS A 120 0.56 -5.85 2.95
CA LYS A 120 1.52 -6.62 2.14
C LYS A 120 0.91 -7.07 0.82
N SER A 121 -0.35 -7.47 0.82
CA SER A 121 -1.12 -7.82 -0.38
C SER A 121 -1.22 -6.61 -1.30
N THR A 122 -1.65 -5.47 -0.76
CA THR A 122 -1.76 -4.20 -1.46
C THR A 122 -0.44 -3.77 -2.11
N VAL A 123 0.68 -3.75 -1.34
CA VAL A 123 2.00 -3.40 -1.88
C VAL A 123 2.43 -4.33 -3.02
N ARG A 124 2.17 -5.64 -2.88
CA ARG A 124 2.52 -6.60 -3.94
C ARG A 124 1.74 -6.32 -5.22
N ILE A 125 0.45 -6.07 -5.10
CA ILE A 125 -0.44 -5.88 -6.25
C ILE A 125 -0.18 -4.53 -6.92
N LEU A 126 0.00 -3.45 -6.17
CA LEU A 126 0.44 -2.15 -6.73
C LEU A 126 1.78 -2.26 -7.45
N ALA A 127 2.71 -3.10 -6.96
CA ALA A 127 3.96 -3.38 -7.66
C ALA A 127 3.75 -4.11 -9.00
N MET A 128 2.78 -5.04 -9.10
CA MET A 128 2.40 -5.70 -10.37
C MET A 128 1.90 -4.68 -11.39
N TYR A 129 0.97 -3.81 -10.97
CA TYR A 129 0.45 -2.76 -11.83
C TYR A 129 1.54 -1.76 -12.25
N SER A 130 2.39 -1.36 -11.31
CA SER A 130 3.51 -0.45 -11.58
C SER A 130 4.50 -0.97 -12.63
N GLN A 131 4.71 -2.29 -12.70
CA GLN A 131 5.55 -2.90 -13.72
C GLN A 131 4.87 -3.03 -15.08
N SER A 132 3.54 -3.14 -15.08
CA SER A 132 2.74 -3.35 -16.29
C SER A 132 2.31 -2.03 -16.94
N LEU A 133 2.26 -0.93 -16.20
CA LEU A 133 1.84 0.39 -16.69
C LEU A 133 2.63 0.91 -17.91
N PRO A 134 3.97 0.74 -18.01
CA PRO A 134 4.72 1.15 -19.19
C PRO A 134 4.21 0.51 -20.49
N MET A 135 3.57 -0.66 -20.42
CA MET A 135 3.02 -1.35 -21.59
C MET A 135 1.78 -0.67 -22.18
N ILE A 136 1.08 0.19 -21.41
CA ILE A 136 -0.03 1.01 -21.92
C ILE A 136 0.50 2.17 -22.77
N SER A 137 1.72 2.64 -22.48
CA SER A 137 2.20 3.93 -22.97
C SER A 137 2.43 4.01 -24.47
N ALA A 138 2.77 2.91 -25.15
CA ALA A 138 3.13 2.96 -26.57
C ALA A 138 1.89 3.12 -27.48
N GLU A 139 0.82 2.37 -27.23
CA GLU A 139 -0.36 2.32 -28.12
C GLU A 139 -1.40 3.39 -27.75
N TYR A 140 -1.55 3.71 -26.46
CA TYR A 140 -2.39 4.82 -25.98
C TYR A 140 -1.99 6.17 -26.61
N LEU A 141 -0.68 6.40 -26.80
CA LEU A 141 -0.16 7.63 -27.40
C LEU A 141 -0.46 7.75 -28.89
N ASP A 142 -0.47 6.62 -29.61
CA ASP A 142 -0.74 6.58 -31.04
C ASP A 142 -2.23 6.81 -31.35
N GLU A 143 -3.14 6.34 -30.48
CA GLU A 143 -4.57 6.30 -30.79
C GLU A 143 -5.39 7.52 -30.33
N ILE A 144 -4.95 8.23 -29.29
CA ILE A 144 -5.63 9.46 -28.82
C ILE A 144 -5.28 10.68 -29.71
N ASN A 145 -4.57 10.46 -30.81
CA ASN A 145 -4.25 11.47 -31.82
C ASN A 145 -3.62 12.73 -31.18
N CYS A 146 -2.61 12.52 -30.34
CA CYS A 146 -1.86 13.53 -29.59
C CYS A 146 -1.01 14.42 -30.53
N THR A 147 -1.65 15.11 -31.48
CA THR A 147 -1.03 15.61 -32.73
C THR A 147 -0.56 17.06 -32.68
N THR A 148 -0.98 17.88 -31.72
CA THR A 148 -0.43 19.24 -31.55
C THR A 148 0.39 19.34 -30.28
N LEU A 149 1.72 19.25 -30.52
CA LEU A 149 2.89 19.23 -29.64
C LEU A 149 2.86 18.10 -28.59
N THR A 150 3.95 17.33 -28.49
CA THR A 150 4.62 16.73 -27.31
C THR A 150 3.97 16.66 -25.88
N ASP A 151 2.66 16.83 -25.68
CA ASP A 151 2.00 17.42 -24.49
C ASP A 151 0.90 16.54 -23.83
N ALA A 152 0.67 16.77 -22.53
CA ALA A 152 -0.39 16.24 -21.64
C ALA A 152 -0.53 14.72 -21.44
N CYS A 153 -0.78 13.91 -22.48
CA CYS A 153 -1.11 12.49 -22.35
C CYS A 153 0.08 11.62 -21.93
N ALA A 154 1.22 11.79 -22.61
CA ALA A 154 2.48 11.12 -22.26
C ALA A 154 2.96 11.53 -20.86
N TRP A 155 2.79 12.81 -20.53
CA TRP A 155 3.09 13.32 -19.20
C TRP A 155 2.20 12.68 -18.13
N ARG A 156 0.90 12.50 -18.39
CA ARG A 156 -0.03 11.86 -17.45
C ARG A 156 0.34 10.41 -17.18
N ILE A 157 0.60 9.60 -18.21
CA ILE A 157 1.05 8.21 -18.02
C ILE A 157 2.35 8.16 -17.21
N THR A 158 3.34 8.96 -17.59
CA THR A 158 4.64 9.03 -16.89
C THR A 158 4.47 9.50 -15.44
N SER A 159 3.56 10.45 -15.20
CA SER A 159 3.22 10.95 -13.87
C SER A 159 2.61 9.84 -13.01
N VAL A 160 1.59 9.14 -13.52
CA VAL A 160 0.95 8.00 -12.84
C VAL A 160 1.97 6.91 -12.56
N GLU A 161 2.81 6.55 -13.53
CA GLU A 161 3.85 5.53 -13.36
C GLU A 161 4.80 5.88 -12.20
N ARG A 162 5.33 7.11 -12.22
CA ARG A 162 6.26 7.59 -11.20
C ARG A 162 5.59 7.67 -9.83
N ASN A 163 4.40 8.25 -9.76
CA ASN A 163 3.66 8.41 -8.51
C ASN A 163 3.25 7.05 -7.91
N LEU A 164 2.89 6.07 -8.75
CA LEU A 164 2.55 4.71 -8.32
C LEU A 164 3.79 3.96 -7.81
N LYS A 165 4.94 4.10 -8.48
CA LYS A 165 6.24 3.57 -8.01
C LYS A 165 6.61 4.14 -6.64
N GLU A 166 6.48 5.46 -6.49
CA GLU A 166 6.78 6.16 -5.25
C GLU A 166 5.81 5.74 -4.13
N LEU A 167 4.51 5.69 -4.39
CA LEU A 167 3.50 5.20 -3.44
C LEU A 167 3.83 3.77 -2.97
N THR A 168 4.13 2.88 -3.90
CA THR A 168 4.46 1.48 -3.61
C THR A 168 5.71 1.35 -2.73
N LYS A 169 6.75 2.12 -3.07
CA LYS A 169 8.00 2.17 -2.31
C LYS A 169 7.77 2.71 -0.90
N ASP A 170 7.09 3.85 -0.78
CA ASP A 170 6.83 4.50 0.50
C ASP A 170 5.96 3.62 1.41
N LEU A 171 4.90 3.00 0.86
CA LEU A 171 4.07 2.04 1.59
C LEU A 171 4.91 0.89 2.15
N TYR A 172 5.79 0.33 1.33
CA TYR A 172 6.66 -0.74 1.77
C TYR A 172 7.65 -0.31 2.85
N GLU A 173 8.28 0.85 2.71
CA GLU A 173 9.23 1.36 3.72
C GLU A 173 8.54 1.59 5.06
N GLU A 174 7.36 2.21 5.05
CA GLU A 174 6.54 2.41 6.24
C GLU A 174 6.10 1.09 6.87
N MET A 175 5.68 0.11 6.04
CA MET A 175 5.37 -1.24 6.52
C MET A 175 6.57 -1.93 7.14
N LYS A 176 7.74 -1.84 6.52
CA LYS A 176 8.98 -2.46 6.99
C LYS A 176 9.34 -1.91 8.36
N ASN A 177 9.27 -0.59 8.51
CA ASN A 177 9.55 0.11 9.77
C ASN A 177 8.54 -0.25 10.85
N PHE A 178 7.25 -0.31 10.52
CA PHE A 178 6.18 -0.55 11.48
C PHE A 178 6.03 -2.01 11.92
N PHE A 179 5.99 -2.93 10.95
CA PHE A 179 5.78 -4.37 11.21
C PHE A 179 7.08 -5.13 11.46
N GLY A 180 8.25 -4.51 11.24
CA GLY A 180 9.56 -5.17 11.38
C GLY A 180 9.77 -6.26 10.33
N ILE A 181 9.29 -6.04 9.10
CA ILE A 181 9.40 -7.02 8.01
C ILE A 181 10.86 -7.06 7.54
N LYS A 182 11.54 -8.19 7.74
CA LYS A 182 12.95 -8.35 7.35
C LYS A 182 13.15 -8.70 5.86
N LYS A 183 12.10 -9.06 5.13
CA LYS A 183 12.20 -9.51 3.74
C LYS A 183 12.17 -8.32 2.80
N ASP A 184 13.07 -8.36 1.82
CA ASP A 184 13.28 -7.31 0.83
C ASP A 184 12.17 -7.26 -0.24
N LEU A 185 11.92 -6.07 -0.80
CA LEU A 185 10.91 -5.82 -1.85
C LEU A 185 11.22 -6.65 -3.11
N SER A 186 12.51 -6.90 -3.35
CA SER A 186 13.04 -7.75 -4.41
C SER A 186 12.60 -9.23 -4.34
N ARG A 187 11.97 -9.68 -3.25
CA ARG A 187 11.31 -11.01 -3.19
C ARG A 187 9.81 -10.95 -3.45
N LEU A 188 9.25 -9.76 -3.63
CA LEU A 188 7.91 -9.53 -4.12
C LEU A 188 7.89 -9.37 -5.64
N GLN A 189 8.95 -9.84 -6.35
CA GLN A 189 9.08 -9.83 -7.82
C GLN A 189 7.73 -10.17 -8.43
N PRO A 190 7.00 -9.15 -8.89
CA PRO A 190 5.70 -9.35 -9.45
C PRO A 190 5.90 -10.07 -10.78
N GLU A 191 5.09 -11.09 -11.03
CA GLU A 191 4.99 -11.61 -12.39
C GLU A 191 4.42 -10.48 -13.26
N ASN A 192 5.05 -10.20 -14.40
CA ASN A 192 4.45 -9.30 -15.38
C ASN A 192 3.05 -9.81 -15.69
N LEU A 193 2.05 -8.93 -15.62
CA LEU A 193 0.66 -9.29 -15.89
C LEU A 193 0.48 -9.77 -17.34
N PHE A 194 1.34 -9.29 -18.23
CA PHE A 194 1.35 -9.61 -19.64
C PHE A 194 2.71 -10.18 -20.06
N LYS A 195 2.67 -11.22 -20.92
CA LYS A 195 3.88 -11.81 -21.50
C LYS A 195 4.37 -11.04 -22.73
N ASP A 196 3.43 -10.43 -23.45
CA ASP A 196 3.63 -9.69 -24.70
C ASP A 196 2.98 -8.29 -24.60
N ASN A 197 3.02 -7.51 -25.68
CA ASN A 197 2.33 -6.22 -25.73
C ASN A 197 0.81 -6.44 -25.56
N PRO A 198 0.19 -5.82 -24.54
CA PRO A 198 -1.24 -6.00 -24.27
C PRO A 198 -2.06 -5.40 -25.41
N THR A 199 -3.11 -6.10 -25.80
CA THR A 199 -4.10 -5.58 -26.75
C THR A 199 -4.79 -4.33 -26.20
N PRO A 200 -5.40 -3.50 -27.06
CA PRO A 200 -6.28 -2.40 -26.67
C PRO A 200 -7.24 -2.71 -25.50
N GLY A 201 -7.94 -3.85 -25.56
CA GLY A 201 -8.85 -4.27 -24.48
C GLY A 201 -8.16 -4.68 -23.18
N GLU A 202 -6.97 -5.27 -23.28
CA GLU A 202 -6.15 -5.62 -22.12
C GLU A 202 -5.57 -4.38 -21.42
N GLN A 203 -5.23 -3.34 -22.18
CA GLN A 203 -4.79 -2.05 -21.63
C GLN A 203 -5.94 -1.36 -20.87
N MET A 204 -7.15 -1.40 -21.43
CA MET A 204 -8.35 -0.91 -20.77
C MET A 204 -8.64 -1.65 -19.47
N ALA A 205 -8.58 -2.99 -19.51
CA ALA A 205 -8.74 -3.83 -18.33
C ALA A 205 -7.69 -3.52 -17.25
N LEU A 206 -6.45 -3.21 -17.67
CA LEU A 206 -5.37 -2.84 -16.76
C LEU A 206 -5.65 -1.51 -16.05
N LEU A 207 -6.08 -0.47 -16.78
CA LEU A 207 -6.44 0.83 -16.19
C LEU A 207 -7.66 0.73 -15.27
N TYR A 208 -8.71 0.02 -15.71
CA TYR A 208 -9.87 -0.25 -14.87
C TYR A 208 -9.47 -0.94 -13.56
N SER A 209 -8.71 -2.03 -13.66
CA SER A 209 -8.31 -2.81 -12.49
C SER A 209 -7.37 -2.05 -11.56
N LEU A 210 -6.48 -1.22 -12.11
CA LEU A 210 -5.66 -0.31 -11.30
C LEU A 210 -6.52 0.74 -10.58
N SER A 211 -7.56 1.29 -11.24
CA SER A 211 -8.48 2.24 -10.61
C SER A 211 -9.20 1.60 -9.41
N VAL A 212 -9.70 0.38 -9.58
CA VAL A 212 -10.31 -0.41 -8.50
C VAL A 212 -9.30 -0.72 -7.39
N GLU A 213 -8.09 -1.16 -7.73
CA GLU A 213 -7.06 -1.47 -6.74
C GLU A 213 -6.66 -0.22 -5.93
N LEU A 214 -6.67 0.98 -6.52
CA LEU A 214 -6.39 2.22 -5.77
C LEU A 214 -7.51 2.56 -4.77
N ILE A 215 -8.78 2.26 -5.10
CA ILE A 215 -9.90 2.36 -4.16
C ILE A 215 -9.71 1.36 -3.01
N GLU A 216 -9.40 0.11 -3.33
CA GLU A 216 -9.16 -0.95 -2.34
C GLU A 216 -7.94 -0.64 -1.45
N THR A 217 -6.88 -0.10 -2.06
CA THR A 217 -5.68 0.40 -1.36
C THR A 217 -6.06 1.45 -0.35
N LYS A 218 -6.82 2.48 -0.76
CA LYS A 218 -7.26 3.54 0.16
C LYS A 218 -8.04 2.95 1.34
N ALA A 219 -9.03 2.13 1.06
CA ALA A 219 -9.85 1.51 2.11
C ALA A 219 -9.00 0.65 3.06
N ALA A 220 -8.02 -0.08 2.53
CA ALA A 220 -7.07 -0.84 3.32
C ALA A 220 -6.23 0.06 4.25
N LEU A 221 -5.72 1.18 3.75
CA LEU A 221 -4.93 2.13 4.54
C LEU A 221 -5.79 2.81 5.62
N GLU A 222 -7.01 3.23 5.28
CA GLU A 222 -7.97 3.80 6.22
C GLU A 222 -8.31 2.80 7.34
N TYR A 223 -8.54 1.53 6.99
CA TYR A 223 -8.75 0.46 7.97
C TYR A 223 -7.54 0.30 8.90
N VAL A 224 -6.31 0.35 8.39
CA VAL A 224 -5.10 0.28 9.22
C VAL A 224 -4.99 1.50 10.13
N VAL A 225 -5.23 2.71 9.62
CA VAL A 225 -5.23 3.97 10.38
C VAL A 225 -6.24 3.90 11.52
N GLN A 226 -7.47 3.46 11.24
CA GLN A 226 -8.53 3.34 12.22
C GLN A 226 -8.20 2.28 13.29
N THR A 227 -7.81 1.09 12.84
CA THR A 227 -7.51 -0.03 13.75
C THR A 227 -6.31 0.28 14.65
N THR A 228 -5.27 0.91 14.11
CA THR A 228 -4.10 1.31 14.91
C THR A 228 -4.45 2.38 15.93
N TRP A 229 -5.28 3.36 15.56
CA TRP A 229 -5.79 4.38 16.47
C TRP A 229 -6.62 3.78 17.62
N ASP A 230 -7.55 2.89 17.30
CA ASP A 230 -8.42 2.25 18.30
C ASP A 230 -7.62 1.39 19.29
N ILE A 231 -6.63 0.63 18.80
CA ILE A 231 -5.71 -0.13 19.67
C ILE A 231 -4.95 0.80 20.61
N HIS A 232 -4.56 1.99 20.16
CA HIS A 232 -3.84 2.97 20.97
C HIS A 232 -4.71 3.65 22.02
N ILE A 233 -5.91 4.10 21.65
CA ILE A 233 -6.87 4.68 22.59
C ILE A 233 -7.23 3.65 23.68
N LEU A 234 -7.51 2.40 23.31
CA LEU A 234 -7.84 1.36 24.28
C LEU A 234 -6.69 1.07 25.25
N LYS A 235 -5.44 1.10 24.77
CA LYS A 235 -4.26 0.96 25.64
C LYS A 235 -4.05 2.18 26.54
N ALA A 236 -4.21 3.39 26.02
CA ALA A 236 -4.01 4.63 26.78
C ALA A 236 -5.07 4.83 27.86
N SER A 237 -6.31 4.41 27.58
CA SER A 237 -7.45 4.54 28.49
C SER A 237 -7.55 3.42 29.54
N GLY A 238 -6.66 2.42 29.52
CA GLY A 238 -6.71 1.28 30.45
C GLY A 238 -7.94 0.37 30.29
N LEU A 239 -8.80 0.66 29.31
CA LEU A 239 -10.04 -0.05 29.05
C LEU A 239 -9.76 -1.34 28.27
N LYS A 240 -9.82 -2.48 28.98
CA LYS A 240 -9.91 -3.81 28.34
C LYS A 240 -11.31 -4.03 27.74
N ARG A 241 -11.67 -3.31 26.67
CA ARG A 241 -12.82 -3.71 25.85
C ARG A 241 -12.36 -4.74 24.81
N LYS A 242 -13.14 -5.81 24.64
CA LYS A 242 -13.03 -6.68 23.46
C LYS A 242 -13.31 -5.79 22.25
N LEU A 243 -12.30 -5.54 21.41
CA LEU A 243 -12.48 -4.96 20.08
C LEU A 243 -13.50 -5.84 19.35
N LYS A 244 -14.72 -5.34 19.17
CA LYS A 244 -15.62 -5.89 18.15
C LYS A 244 -14.92 -5.59 16.83
N MET A 245 -14.41 -6.61 16.14
CA MET A 245 -13.96 -6.43 14.77
C MET A 245 -15.15 -5.93 13.98
N VAL A 246 -15.09 -4.69 13.51
CA VAL A 246 -15.96 -4.24 12.43
C VAL A 246 -15.58 -5.10 11.23
N SER A 247 -16.57 -5.79 10.66
CA SER A 247 -16.34 -6.61 9.48
C SER A 247 -15.85 -5.69 8.37
N ILE A 248 -14.77 -6.08 7.70
CA ILE A 248 -14.23 -5.32 6.57
C ILE A 248 -15.25 -5.25 5.42
N LYS A 249 -16.17 -6.20 5.34
CA LYS A 249 -17.32 -6.12 4.44
C LYS A 249 -18.19 -4.88 4.73
N ASP A 250 -18.47 -4.60 6.00
CA ASP A 250 -19.25 -3.43 6.41
C ASP A 250 -18.51 -2.11 6.11
N SER A 251 -17.18 -2.12 6.14
CA SER A 251 -16.32 -0.97 5.80
C SER A 251 -16.09 -0.78 4.31
N LEU A 252 -16.15 -1.87 3.53
CA LEU A 252 -16.03 -1.88 2.06
C LEU A 252 -17.38 -1.77 1.35
N GLY A 253 -18.50 -1.77 2.08
CA GLY A 253 -19.85 -1.78 1.48
C GLY A 253 -20.17 -3.07 0.71
N LEU A 254 -19.55 -4.20 1.08
CA LEU A 254 -19.71 -5.54 0.48
C LEU A 254 -20.64 -6.45 1.28
#